data_AF-A0A6A5ACW1-F1
#
_entry.id   AF-A0A6A5ACW1-F1
#
_cell.length_a   1.000
_cell.length_b   1.000
_cell.length_c   1.000
_cell.angle_alpha   90.00
_cell.angle_beta   90.00
_cell.angle_gamma   90.00
#
_symmetry.space_group_name_H-M   'P 1'
#
loop_
_entity.id
_entity.type
_entity.pdbx_description
1 polymer ?
#
loop_
_entity_poly.entity_id
_entity_poly.type
_entity_poly.pdbx_seq_one_letter_code
_entity_poly.pdbx_strand_id
1 'polypeptide(L)'
;MATISDDEYNDITSYIRQERPRCLTKEERLDILRLHAELRHGNARNVSQTIARLLGRSIKIVKDVWSEYQRSNTVVAVAPASNQHQKPSRTPRTHEVTSLVRRFIRQRSLTRVRTVARDVLALLVEAGIMT
;
A
#
# COMPACT_ATOMS: atom_id res chain seq x y z
N MET A 1 -18.86 21.27 31.36
CA MET A 1 -18.02 20.75 30.26
C MET A 1 -18.12 21.75 29.11
N ALA A 2 -17.01 22.28 28.63
CA ALA A 2 -17.05 23.22 27.52
C ALA A 2 -17.47 22.46 26.25
N THR A 3 -18.62 22.83 25.68
CA THR A 3 -19.06 22.36 24.38
C THR A 3 -18.33 23.17 23.32
N ILE A 4 -17.62 22.51 22.42
CA ILE A 4 -16.97 23.16 21.27
C ILE A 4 -18.04 23.62 20.28
N SER A 5 -17.81 24.75 19.62
CA SER A 5 -18.65 25.21 18.51
C SER A 5 -18.44 24.37 17.25
N ASP A 6 -19.40 24.40 16.32
CA ASP A 6 -19.30 23.69 15.05
C ASP A 6 -18.13 24.19 14.19
N ASP A 7 -17.83 25.49 14.26
CA ASP A 7 -16.70 26.11 13.56
C ASP A 7 -15.36 25.59 14.11
N GLU A 8 -15.19 25.58 15.43
CA GLU A 8 -14.00 25.01 16.08
C GLU A 8 -13.83 23.52 15.75
N TYR A 9 -14.92 22.75 15.70
CA TYR A 9 -14.89 21.35 15.28
C TYR A 9 -14.40 21.20 13.83
N ASN A 10 -14.89 22.04 12.92
CA ASN A 10 -14.50 22.01 11.51
C ASN A 10 -13.02 22.42 11.33
N ASP A 11 -12.54 23.39 12.09
CA ASP A 11 -11.14 23.82 12.06
C ASP A 11 -10.19 22.72 12.55
N ILE A 12 -10.51 22.10 13.69
CA ILE A 12 -9.72 20.99 14.25
C ILE A 12 -9.70 19.80 13.27
N THR A 13 -10.85 19.42 12.72
CA THR A 13 -10.91 18.28 11.78
C THR A 13 -10.19 18.59 10.47
N SER A 14 -10.20 19.83 10.01
CA SER A 14 -9.45 20.28 8.83
C SER A 14 -7.95 20.25 9.08
N TYR A 15 -7.49 20.74 10.24
CA TYR A 15 -6.09 20.68 10.66
C TYR A 15 -5.58 19.23 10.71
N ILE A 16 -6.34 18.32 11.34
CA ILE A 16 -5.99 16.89 11.38
C ILE A 16 -5.86 16.32 9.98
N ARG A 17 -6.75 16.68 9.04
CA ARG A 17 -6.67 16.19 7.66
C ARG A 17 -5.44 16.71 6.91
N GLN A 18 -4.94 17.89 7.26
CA GLN A 18 -3.75 18.49 6.64
C GLN A 18 -2.46 17.87 7.15
N GLU A 19 -2.31 17.74 8.48
CA GLU A 19 -1.09 17.23 9.10
C GLU A 19 -0.93 15.72 8.95
N ARG A 20 -2.06 14.99 8.91
CA ARG A 20 -2.02 13.54 8.99
C ARG A 20 -1.57 12.91 7.67
N PRO A 21 -0.58 12.01 7.67
CA PRO A 21 -0.17 11.31 6.47
C PRO A 21 -1.30 10.42 5.92
N ARG A 22 -1.29 10.24 4.59
CA ARG A 22 -2.26 9.37 3.90
C ARG A 22 -2.11 7.90 4.27
N CYS A 23 -0.89 7.47 4.62
CA CYS A 23 -0.59 6.09 4.99
C CYS A 23 -0.78 5.90 6.50
N LEU A 24 -1.26 4.71 6.90
CA LEU A 24 -1.48 4.41 8.31
C LEU A 24 -0.20 3.92 8.97
N THR A 25 0.21 4.62 10.02
CA THR A 25 1.30 4.19 10.89
C THR A 25 0.88 2.95 11.69
N LYS A 26 1.85 2.24 12.28
CA LYS A 26 1.56 1.08 13.13
C LYS A 26 0.65 1.45 14.31
N GLU A 27 0.93 2.57 14.95
CA GLU A 27 0.15 3.16 16.05
C GLU A 27 -1.32 3.29 15.65
N GLU A 28 -1.61 3.93 14.51
CA GLU A 28 -2.98 4.15 14.05
C GLU A 28 -3.73 2.85 13.75
N ARG A 29 -3.03 1.84 13.24
CA ARG A 29 -3.62 0.51 13.01
C ARG A 29 -3.96 -0.17 14.33
N LEU A 30 -3.12 -0.01 15.35
CA LEU A 30 -3.39 -0.53 16.70
C LEU A 30 -4.59 0.18 17.33
N ASP A 31 -4.71 1.50 17.18
CA ASP A 31 -5.86 2.26 17.67
C ASP A 31 -7.17 1.80 17.00
N ILE A 32 -7.15 1.58 15.68
CA ILE A 32 -8.30 1.02 14.96
C ILE A 32 -8.71 -0.34 15.54
N LEU A 33 -7.75 -1.22 15.84
CA LEU A 33 -8.02 -2.53 16.42
C LEU A 33 -8.55 -2.43 17.84
N ARG A 34 -8.00 -1.53 18.67
CA ARG A 34 -8.48 -1.28 20.03
C ARG A 34 -9.93 -0.84 20.01
N LEU A 35 -10.29 0.10 19.13
CA LEU A 35 -11.68 0.55 18.97
C LEU A 35 -12.58 -0.57 18.44
N HIS A 36 -12.08 -1.42 17.54
CA HIS A 36 -12.81 -2.59 17.08
C HIS A 36 -13.12 -3.56 18.22
N ALA A 37 -12.14 -3.84 19.09
CA ALA A 37 -12.31 -4.71 20.23
C ALA A 37 -13.38 -4.15 21.20
N GLU A 38 -13.27 -2.87 21.56
CA GLU A 38 -14.19 -2.21 22.50
C GLU A 38 -15.64 -2.20 21.97
N LEU A 39 -15.84 -1.73 20.74
CA LEU A 39 -17.18 -1.59 20.17
C LEU A 39 -17.83 -2.93 19.84
N ARG A 40 -17.05 -3.95 19.48
CA ARG A 40 -17.58 -5.30 19.29
C ARG A 40 -17.89 -5.98 20.63
N HIS A 41 -17.09 -5.74 21.66
CA HIS A 41 -17.39 -6.22 23.02
C HIS A 41 -18.72 -5.62 23.52
N GLY A 42 -18.96 -4.34 23.24
CA GLY A 42 -20.24 -3.67 23.52
C GLY A 42 -21.39 -4.00 22.55
N ASN A 43 -21.26 -5.00 21.66
CA ASN A 43 -22.27 -5.40 20.67
C ASN A 43 -22.84 -4.25 19.80
N ALA A 44 -22.02 -3.25 19.49
CA ALA A 44 -22.44 -2.16 18.62
C ALA A 44 -22.69 -2.66 17.18
N ARG A 45 -23.79 -2.22 16.54
CA ARG A 45 -24.17 -2.69 15.19
C ARG A 45 -23.27 -2.16 14.08
N ASN A 46 -22.84 -0.90 14.17
CA ASN A 46 -22.15 -0.19 13.09
C ASN A 46 -20.68 0.11 13.41
N VAL A 47 -19.96 -0.87 13.98
CA VAL A 47 -18.59 -0.69 14.50
C VAL A 47 -17.66 0.03 13.53
N SER A 48 -17.48 -0.49 12.31
CA SER A 48 -16.54 0.11 11.34
C SER A 48 -16.94 1.52 10.91
N GLN A 49 -18.23 1.84 10.86
CA GLN A 49 -18.71 3.18 10.50
C GLN A 49 -18.49 4.17 11.63
N THR A 50 -18.72 3.76 12.87
CA THR A 50 -18.43 4.57 14.06
C THR A 50 -16.94 4.89 14.15
N ILE A 51 -16.08 3.89 13.97
CA ILE A 51 -14.62 4.07 13.99
C ILE A 51 -14.16 4.99 12.85
N ALA A 52 -14.66 4.77 11.63
CA ALA A 52 -14.35 5.61 10.48
C ALA A 52 -14.67 7.09 10.74
N ARG A 53 -15.83 7.36 11.36
CA ARG A 53 -16.23 8.72 11.77
C ARG A 53 -15.33 9.29 12.86
N LEU A 54 -15.05 8.52 13.92
CA LEU A 54 -14.24 8.96 15.06
C LEU A 54 -12.78 9.25 14.66
N LEU A 55 -12.20 8.39 13.82
CA LEU A 55 -10.80 8.53 13.38
C LEU A 55 -10.65 9.35 12.10
N GLY A 56 -11.74 9.75 11.43
CA GLY A 56 -11.67 10.44 10.15
C GLY A 56 -11.00 9.61 9.03
N ARG A 57 -11.10 8.28 9.09
CA ARG A 57 -10.55 7.35 8.06
C ARG A 57 -11.68 6.72 7.26
N SER A 58 -11.39 6.24 6.06
CA SER A 58 -12.41 5.57 5.24
C SER A 58 -12.85 4.25 5.88
N ILE A 59 -14.13 3.92 5.75
CA ILE A 59 -14.71 2.67 6.25
C ILE A 59 -13.98 1.45 5.67
N LYS A 60 -13.56 1.56 4.40
CA LYS A 60 -12.79 0.52 3.71
C LYS A 60 -11.49 0.21 4.45
N ILE A 61 -10.68 1.23 4.76
CA ILE A 61 -9.41 1.06 5.48
C ILE A 61 -9.64 0.40 6.84
N VAL A 62 -10.64 0.85 7.59
CA VAL A 62 -10.96 0.29 8.91
C VAL A 62 -11.30 -1.20 8.82
N LYS A 63 -12.12 -1.59 7.83
CA LYS A 63 -12.44 -3.00 7.57
C LYS A 63 -11.23 -3.81 7.11
N ASP A 64 -10.38 -3.23 6.27
CA ASP A 64 -9.18 -3.88 5.75
C ASP A 64 -8.20 -4.18 6.89
N VAL A 65 -7.94 -3.22 7.78
CA VAL A 65 -7.07 -3.41 8.97
C VAL A 65 -7.59 -4.53 9.86
N TRP A 66 -8.90 -4.55 10.14
CA TRP A 66 -9.53 -5.62 10.92
C TRP A 66 -9.38 -6.99 10.24
N SER A 67 -9.66 -7.07 8.93
CA SER A 67 -9.60 -8.32 8.17
C SER A 67 -8.17 -8.85 8.06
N GLU A 68 -7.19 -7.96 7.90
CA GLU A 68 -5.76 -8.32 7.88
C GLU A 68 -5.34 -8.90 9.22
N TYR A 69 -5.70 -8.25 10.34
CA TYR A 69 -5.42 -8.77 11.67
C TYR A 69 -6.07 -10.13 11.94
N GLN A 70 -7.34 -10.32 11.53
CA GLN A 70 -7.99 -11.63 11.66
C GLN A 70 -7.28 -12.74 10.89
N ARG A 71 -6.61 -12.42 9.78
CA ARG A 71 -5.89 -13.39 8.95
C ARG A 71 -4.48 -13.68 9.47
N SER A 72 -3.73 -12.65 9.86
CA SER A 72 -2.30 -12.75 10.16
C SER A 72 -1.97 -12.68 11.65
N ASN A 73 -2.93 -12.33 12.51
CA ASN A 73 -2.78 -12.02 13.93
C ASN A 73 -1.62 -11.04 14.24
N THR A 74 -1.25 -10.22 13.26
CA THR A 74 -0.10 -9.32 13.32
C THR A 74 -0.43 -7.98 12.70
N VAL A 75 0.07 -6.91 13.31
CA VAL A 75 -0.13 -5.53 12.84
C VAL A 75 1.18 -5.01 12.28
N VAL A 76 1.22 -4.88 10.95
CA VAL A 76 2.38 -4.35 10.23
C VAL A 76 2.08 -2.92 9.80
N ALA A 77 3.05 -2.01 9.95
CA ALA A 77 2.91 -0.65 9.42
C ALA A 77 2.69 -0.71 7.90
N VAL A 78 1.73 0.06 7.37
CA VAL A 78 1.67 0.25 5.92
C VAL A 78 2.80 1.21 5.57
N ALA A 79 3.88 0.69 4.98
CA ALA A 79 4.94 1.53 4.46
C ALA A 79 4.33 2.53 3.47
N PRO A 80 4.76 3.80 3.49
CA PRO A 80 4.25 4.77 2.53
C PRO A 80 4.50 4.26 1.11
N ALA A 81 3.57 4.56 0.19
CA ALA A 81 3.75 4.29 -1.23
C ALA A 81 4.94 5.11 -1.74
N SER A 82 6.14 4.56 -1.60
CA SER A 82 7.40 5.20 -1.95
C SER A 82 7.93 4.54 -3.21
N ASN A 83 8.38 5.36 -4.16
CA ASN A 83 9.15 4.89 -5.31
C ASN A 83 10.51 4.29 -4.90
N GLN A 84 10.89 4.40 -3.62
CA GLN A 84 12.11 3.81 -3.06
C GLN A 84 11.95 2.32 -2.74
N HIS A 85 10.72 1.84 -2.53
CA HIS A 85 10.49 0.42 -2.28
C HIS A 85 10.32 -0.32 -3.61
N GLN A 86 11.13 -1.36 -3.81
CA GLN A 86 11.03 -2.21 -5.00
C GLN A 86 9.65 -2.87 -5.03
N LYS A 87 8.92 -2.62 -6.12
CA LYS A 87 7.69 -3.34 -6.41
C LYS A 87 8.07 -4.75 -6.87
N PRO A 88 7.35 -5.80 -6.45
CA PRO A 88 7.56 -7.14 -6.97
C PRO A 88 7.36 -7.12 -8.50
N SER A 89 8.43 -7.37 -9.26
CA SER A 89 8.40 -7.50 -10.71
C SER A 89 8.35 -8.98 -11.11
N ARG A 90 7.67 -9.31 -12.22
CA ARG A 90 7.66 -10.67 -12.79
C ARG A 90 9.06 -11.15 -13.16
N THR A 91 9.97 -10.23 -13.47
CA THR A 91 11.36 -10.51 -13.77
C THR A 91 12.22 -10.29 -12.51
N PRO A 92 13.03 -11.29 -12.11
CA PRO A 92 14.03 -11.10 -11.08
C PRO A 92 15.03 -10.01 -11.48
N ARG A 93 15.29 -9.05 -10.59
CA ARG A 93 16.29 -8.00 -10.83
C ARG A 93 17.68 -8.51 -10.45
N THR A 94 18.21 -9.45 -11.23
CA THR A 94 19.57 -9.99 -11.04
C THR A 94 20.55 -9.42 -12.07
N HIS A 95 21.84 -9.48 -11.74
CA HIS A 95 22.91 -9.07 -12.66
C HIS A 95 22.91 -9.90 -13.95
N GLU A 96 22.59 -11.19 -13.85
CA GLU A 96 22.52 -12.12 -14.97
C GLU A 96 21.46 -11.70 -16.00
N VAL A 97 20.24 -11.41 -15.55
CA VAL A 97 19.14 -10.94 -16.40
C VAL A 97 19.51 -9.62 -17.07
N THR A 98 20.13 -8.70 -16.30
CA THR A 98 20.57 -7.39 -16.83
C THR A 98 21.67 -7.53 -17.88
N SER A 99 22.64 -8.43 -17.65
CA SER A 99 23.74 -8.72 -18.58
C SER A 99 23.24 -9.37 -19.86
N LEU A 100 22.29 -10.30 -19.76
CA LEU A 100 21.65 -10.97 -20.89
C LEU A 100 20.94 -9.95 -21.80
N VAL A 101 20.07 -9.11 -21.23
CA VAL A 101 19.31 -8.10 -21.99
C VAL A 101 20.26 -7.07 -22.63
N ARG A 102 21.27 -6.59 -21.91
CA ARG A 102 22.27 -5.65 -22.46
C ARG A 102 23.03 -6.24 -23.63
N ARG A 103 23.44 -7.51 -23.53
CA ARG A 103 24.17 -8.22 -24.60
C ARG A 103 23.30 -8.37 -25.84
N PHE A 104 22.05 -8.77 -25.66
CA PHE A 104 21.07 -8.90 -26.74
C PHE A 104 20.84 -7.58 -27.49
N ILE A 105 20.60 -6.49 -26.74
CA ILE A 105 20.40 -5.16 -27.34
C ILE A 105 21.66 -4.71 -28.08
N ARG A 106 22.85 -4.92 -27.49
CA ARG A 106 24.13 -4.58 -28.13
C ARG A 106 24.34 -5.34 -29.43
N GLN A 107 24.06 -6.64 -29.46
CA GLN A 107 24.20 -7.46 -30.66
C GLN A 107 23.25 -7.01 -31.77
N ARG A 108 21.97 -6.73 -31.46
CA ARG A 108 21.01 -6.24 -32.45
C ARG A 108 21.29 -4.81 -32.91
N SER A 109 21.87 -3.98 -32.04
CA SER A 109 22.33 -2.64 -32.42
C SER A 109 23.48 -2.69 -33.42
N LEU A 110 24.42 -3.63 -33.28
CA LEU A 110 25.51 -3.83 -34.26
C LEU A 110 24.96 -4.17 -35.66
N THR A 111 23.90 -4.98 -35.73
CA THR A 111 23.22 -5.33 -36.98
C THR A 111 22.19 -4.27 -37.42
N ARG A 112 22.13 -3.11 -36.74
CA ARG A 112 21.14 -2.04 -36.93
C ARG A 112 19.68 -2.52 -36.95
N VAL A 113 19.39 -3.60 -36.25
CA VAL A 113 18.03 -4.12 -36.09
C VAL A 113 17.35 -3.37 -34.97
N ARG A 114 16.18 -2.79 -35.24
CA ARG A 114 15.36 -2.13 -34.22
C ARG A 114 14.95 -3.17 -33.17
N THR A 115 15.20 -2.86 -31.90
CA THR A 115 14.75 -3.67 -30.76
C THR A 115 13.55 -3.03 -30.10
N VAL A 116 12.44 -3.76 -30.02
CA VAL A 116 11.25 -3.36 -29.26
C VAL A 116 11.10 -4.18 -27.98
N ALA A 117 10.26 -3.72 -27.05
CA ALA A 117 10.01 -4.42 -25.79
C ALA A 117 9.56 -5.87 -26.01
N ARG A 118 8.82 -6.15 -27.08
CA ARG A 118 8.40 -7.50 -27.47
C ARG A 118 9.60 -8.44 -27.72
N ASP A 119 10.67 -7.95 -28.34
CA ASP A 119 11.87 -8.76 -28.59
C ASP A 119 12.58 -9.12 -27.28
N VAL A 120 12.64 -8.17 -26.35
CA VAL A 120 13.23 -8.39 -25.03
C VAL A 120 12.39 -9.37 -24.21
N LEU A 121 11.07 -9.29 -24.31
CA LEU A 121 10.18 -10.26 -23.67
C LEU A 121 10.35 -11.65 -24.27
N ALA A 122 10.45 -11.78 -25.59
CA ALA A 122 10.71 -13.06 -26.25
C ALA A 122 12.02 -13.71 -25.78
N LEU A 123 13.09 -12.93 -25.70
CA LEU A 123 14.38 -13.37 -25.13
C LEU A 123 14.24 -13.88 -23.69
N LEU A 124 13.48 -13.16 -22.85
CA LEU A 124 13.31 -13.53 -21.44
C LEU A 124 12.45 -14.80 -21.26
N VAL A 125 11.52 -15.04 -22.19
CA VAL A 125 10.75 -16.29 -22.25
C VAL A 125 11.61 -17.45 -22.75
N GLU A 126 12.39 -17.24 -23.82
CA GLU A 126 13.34 -18.25 -24.34
C GLU A 126 14.38 -18.66 -23.29
N ALA A 127 14.85 -17.70 -22.48
CA ALA A 127 15.79 -17.95 -21.39
C ALA A 127 15.13 -18.56 -20.13
N GLY A 128 13.82 -18.82 -20.13
CA GLY A 128 13.10 -19.39 -18.99
C GLY A 128 12.99 -18.47 -17.77
N ILE A 129 13.28 -17.18 -17.93
CA ILE A 129 13.21 -16.17 -16.85
C ILE A 129 11.78 -15.68 -16.65
N MET A 130 10.98 -15.69 -17.73
CA MET A 130 9.56 -15.35 -17.71
C MET A 130 8.73 -16.51 -18.24
N THR A 131 7.67 -16.84 -17.51
CA THR A 131 6.54 -17.68 -17.94
C THR A 131 5.37 -16.81 -18.35
#